data_AF-A0ABC8UYY2-F1
#
_entry.id   AF-A0ABC8UYY2-F1
#
_cell.length_a   1.000
_cell.length_b   1.000
_cell.length_c   1.000
_cell.angle_alpha   90.00
_cell.angle_beta   90.00
_cell.angle_gamma   90.00
#
_symmetry.space_group_name_H-M   'P 1'
#
loop_
_entity.id
_entity.type
_entity.pdbx_description
1 polymer ?
#
loop_
_entity_poly.entity_id
_entity_poly.type
_entity_poly.pdbx_seq_one_letter_code
_entity_poly.pdbx_strand_id
1 'polypeptide(L)'
;RVLFVLASFCVTSIQHVQFCLNHFAANVYVGPPKGNDWFEKQAGGTIDISCVSWMDWFYGGLQFQLEHHLFPRMPRCQLRKVSPFVRELCKKHDLPYRSLSFYEANVQTIKTLRDAALQARDLTNPVLKNLLWEAVNTHG
;
A
#
# COMPACT_ATOMS: atom_id res chain seq x y z
N ARG A 1 -1.19 24.79 -24.16
CA ARG A 1 -1.97 24.61 -22.90
C ARG A 1 -2.47 23.17 -22.76
N VAL A 2 -3.28 22.65 -23.69
CA VAL A 2 -3.76 21.25 -23.65
C VAL A 2 -2.62 20.22 -23.62
N LEU A 3 -1.62 20.34 -24.50
CA LEU A 3 -0.48 19.42 -24.54
C LEU A 3 0.30 19.38 -23.21
N PHE A 4 0.52 20.53 -22.59
CA PHE A 4 1.18 20.64 -21.29
C PHE A 4 0.38 19.92 -20.19
N VAL A 5 -0.94 20.09 -20.19
CA VAL A 5 -1.84 19.41 -19.23
C VAL A 5 -1.75 17.89 -19.43
N LEU A 6 -1.93 17.40 -20.67
CA LEU A 6 -1.85 15.97 -20.97
C LEU A 6 -0.50 15.37 -20.57
N ALA A 7 0.61 16.03 -20.93
CA ALA A 7 1.94 15.58 -20.57
C ALA A 7 2.14 15.52 -19.04
N SER A 8 1.65 16.54 -18.32
CA SER A 8 1.72 16.57 -16.85
C SER A 8 0.96 15.39 -16.25
N PHE A 9 -0.29 15.16 -16.67
CA PHE A 9 -1.10 14.04 -16.20
C PHE A 9 -0.47 12.68 -16.51
N CYS A 10 0.06 12.48 -17.72
CA CYS A 10 0.70 11.22 -18.10
C CYS A 10 1.91 10.91 -17.20
N VAL A 11 2.77 11.89 -16.96
CA VAL A 11 3.97 11.71 -16.12
C VAL A 11 3.58 11.46 -14.67
N THR A 12 2.66 12.25 -14.10
CA THR A 12 2.25 12.08 -12.70
C THR A 12 1.43 10.83 -12.46
N SER A 13 0.67 10.36 -13.46
CA SER A 13 -0.13 9.13 -13.35
C SER A 13 0.73 7.89 -13.10
N ILE A 14 1.93 7.83 -13.67
CA ILE A 14 2.86 6.72 -13.43
C ILE A 14 3.23 6.65 -11.94
N GLN A 15 3.53 7.79 -11.34
CA GLN A 15 3.85 7.86 -9.91
C GLN A 15 2.64 7.50 -9.04
N HIS A 16 1.44 7.89 -9.47
CA HIS A 16 0.19 7.56 -8.78
C HIS A 16 -0.04 6.04 -8.75
N VAL A 17 0.18 5.36 -9.88
CA VAL A 17 0.11 3.89 -9.93
C VAL A 17 1.09 3.27 -8.95
N GLN A 18 2.37 3.70 -8.95
CA GLN A 18 3.35 3.18 -7.99
C GLN A 18 2.89 3.34 -6.53
N PHE A 19 2.33 4.48 -6.17
CA PHE A 19 1.84 4.74 -4.81
C PHE A 19 0.68 3.81 -4.43
N CYS A 20 -0.32 3.67 -5.30
CA CYS A 20 -1.51 2.84 -5.02
C CYS A 20 -1.17 1.37 -4.75
N LEU A 21 -0.19 0.83 -5.49
CA LEU A 21 0.17 -0.59 -5.41
C LEU A 21 0.67 -1.03 -4.03
N ASN A 22 1.26 -0.12 -3.25
CA ASN A 22 1.84 -0.46 -1.96
C ASN A 22 0.82 -0.61 -0.83
N HIS A 23 -0.42 -0.14 -1.02
CA HIS A 23 -1.44 -0.11 0.04
C HIS A 23 -2.75 -0.77 -0.35
N PHE A 24 -3.17 -0.60 -1.61
CA PHE A 24 -4.55 -0.87 -2.00
C PHE A 24 -4.96 -2.33 -1.79
N ALA A 25 -4.03 -3.27 -1.97
CA ALA A 25 -4.28 -4.69 -1.84
C ALA A 25 -3.78 -5.30 -0.51
N ALA A 26 -3.31 -4.47 0.41
CA ALA A 26 -2.82 -4.92 1.72
C ALA A 26 -3.99 -5.12 2.70
N ASN A 27 -3.74 -5.86 3.78
CA ASN A 27 -4.72 -6.04 4.83
C ASN A 27 -5.01 -4.70 5.51
N VAL A 28 -6.29 -4.43 5.79
CA VAL A 28 -6.69 -3.26 6.56
C VAL A 28 -6.85 -3.65 8.03
N TYR A 29 -6.43 -2.76 8.91
CA TYR A 29 -6.66 -2.92 10.35
C TYR A 29 -8.15 -2.80 10.67
N VAL A 30 -8.70 -3.78 11.39
CA VAL A 30 -10.10 -3.77 11.84
C VAL A 30 -10.13 -3.71 13.37
N GLY A 31 -10.89 -2.75 13.90
CA GLY A 31 -11.08 -2.56 15.34
C GLY A 31 -10.53 -1.23 15.86
N PRO A 32 -10.65 -0.97 17.18
CA PRO A 32 -10.16 0.27 17.80
C PRO A 32 -8.63 0.28 17.83
N PRO A 33 -7.98 1.41 17.52
CA PRO A 33 -6.53 1.50 17.48
C PRO A 33 -5.92 1.23 18.86
N LYS A 34 -5.08 0.20 18.95
CA LYS A 34 -4.18 -0.03 20.10
C LYS A 34 -2.83 0.68 19.87
N GLY A 35 -2.15 1.12 20.93
CA GLY A 35 -0.91 1.90 20.81
C GLY A 35 0.37 1.06 20.64
N ASN A 36 0.29 -0.23 20.90
CA ASN A 36 1.46 -1.08 21.16
C ASN A 36 1.84 -1.96 19.95
N ASP A 37 1.15 -1.80 18.83
CA ASP A 37 1.20 -2.67 17.65
C ASP A 37 1.58 -1.91 16.36
N TRP A 38 2.30 -0.78 16.51
CA TRP A 38 2.67 0.07 15.37
C TRP A 38 3.44 -0.69 14.30
N PHE A 39 4.47 -1.45 14.70
CA PHE A 39 5.30 -2.18 13.74
C PHE A 39 4.48 -3.24 13.01
N GLU A 40 3.67 -4.00 13.75
CA GLU A 40 2.79 -5.06 13.26
C GLU A 40 1.73 -4.50 12.30
N LYS A 41 1.17 -3.34 12.61
CA LYS A 41 0.24 -2.62 11.73
C LYS A 41 0.90 -2.19 10.43
N GLN A 42 2.10 -1.61 10.49
CA GLN A 42 2.81 -1.20 9.28
C GLN A 42 3.20 -2.42 8.43
N ALA A 43 3.73 -3.48 9.05
CA ALA A 43 4.06 -4.74 8.39
C ALA A 43 2.83 -5.40 7.75
N GLY A 44 1.70 -5.40 8.47
CA GLY A 44 0.43 -5.96 8.00
C GLY A 44 -0.29 -5.09 6.97
N GLY A 45 -0.14 -3.78 6.99
CA GLY A 45 -0.84 -2.83 6.12
C GLY A 45 -0.07 -2.39 4.89
N THR A 46 1.14 -2.90 4.69
CA THR A 46 2.03 -2.42 3.62
C THR A 46 2.48 -3.56 2.70
N ILE A 47 2.66 -3.23 1.43
CA ILE A 47 3.29 -4.03 0.40
C ILE A 47 4.42 -3.18 -0.16
N ASP A 48 5.63 -3.72 -0.22
CA ASP A 48 6.76 -3.12 -0.92
C ASP A 48 6.82 -3.61 -2.38
N ILE A 49 7.55 -2.89 -3.23
CA ILE A 49 7.77 -3.30 -4.62
C ILE A 49 9.21 -3.80 -4.80
N SER A 50 9.37 -5.05 -5.21
CA SER A 50 10.69 -5.59 -5.53
C SER A 50 11.15 -4.99 -6.86
N CYS A 51 12.32 -4.35 -6.86
CA CYS A 51 12.99 -3.91 -8.06
C CYS A 51 14.51 -4.04 -7.96
N VAL A 52 15.13 -4.21 -9.12
CA VAL A 52 16.58 -4.14 -9.30
C VAL A 52 17.10 -2.75 -8.95
N SER A 53 18.30 -2.65 -8.36
CA SER A 53 18.83 -1.39 -7.82
C SER A 53 18.96 -0.26 -8.84
N TRP A 54 19.25 -0.57 -10.11
CA TRP A 54 19.31 0.44 -11.16
C TRP A 54 17.95 1.08 -11.49
N MET A 55 16.84 0.49 -11.04
CA MET A 55 15.50 1.07 -11.14
C MET A 55 15.13 1.96 -9.95
N ASP A 56 16.02 2.16 -8.96
CA ASP A 56 15.72 2.98 -7.78
C ASP A 56 15.33 4.42 -8.13
N TRP A 57 15.89 4.98 -9.20
CA TRP A 57 15.53 6.32 -9.68
C TRP A 57 14.09 6.39 -10.19
N PHE A 58 13.61 5.33 -10.84
CA PHE A 58 12.27 5.27 -11.44
C PHE A 58 11.19 5.16 -10.36
N TYR A 59 11.46 4.39 -9.30
CA TYR A 59 10.56 4.27 -8.17
C TYR A 59 10.72 5.42 -7.16
N GLY A 60 11.86 6.12 -7.17
CA GLY A 60 12.10 7.30 -6.35
C GLY A 60 11.99 7.06 -4.84
N GLY A 61 12.16 5.81 -4.39
CA GLY A 61 11.98 5.38 -2.99
C GLY A 61 10.57 4.89 -2.65
N LEU A 62 9.60 4.96 -3.58
CA LEU A 62 8.24 4.47 -3.33
C LEU A 62 8.12 2.95 -3.21
N GLN A 63 9.17 2.22 -3.59
CA GLN A 63 9.22 0.77 -3.52
C GLN A 63 9.50 0.22 -2.11
N PHE A 64 9.81 1.09 -1.14
CA PHE A 64 10.19 0.77 0.25
C PHE A 64 9.21 1.43 1.24
N GLN A 65 7.92 1.17 1.10
CA GLN A 65 6.90 1.81 1.94
C GLN A 65 6.95 1.32 3.37
N LEU A 66 7.25 0.03 3.60
CA LEU A 66 7.34 -0.49 4.95
C LEU A 66 8.46 0.21 5.71
N GLU A 67 9.65 0.33 5.11
CA GLU A 67 10.77 1.05 5.70
C GLU A 67 10.46 2.54 5.88
N HIS A 68 9.80 3.18 4.91
CA HIS A 68 9.37 4.58 5.01
C HIS A 68 8.40 4.78 6.19
N HIS A 69 7.44 3.89 6.36
CA HIS A 69 6.47 3.95 7.45
C HIS A 69 7.10 3.71 8.81
N LEU A 70 8.04 2.77 8.92
CA LEU A 70 8.76 2.52 10.17
C LEU A 70 9.71 3.67 10.52
N PHE A 71 10.33 4.29 9.52
CA PHE A 71 11.33 5.34 9.70
C PHE A 71 11.04 6.56 8.79
N PRO A 72 9.98 7.33 9.05
CA PRO A 72 9.52 8.40 8.14
C PRO A 72 10.53 9.55 7.99
N ARG A 73 11.46 9.69 8.95
CA ARG A 73 12.54 10.67 8.92
C ARG A 73 13.81 10.17 8.22
N MET A 74 13.87 8.89 7.84
CA MET A 74 15.03 8.32 7.15
C MET A 74 15.08 8.85 5.70
N PRO A 75 16.25 9.32 5.22
CA PRO A 75 16.40 9.70 3.82
C PRO A 75 16.11 8.52 2.89
N ARG A 76 15.36 8.76 1.81
CA ARG A 76 14.94 7.72 0.83
C ARG A 76 16.11 6.90 0.28
N CYS A 77 17.28 7.51 0.11
CA CYS A 77 18.49 6.84 -0.37
C CYS A 77 19.05 5.78 0.60
N GLN A 78 18.61 5.77 1.86
CA GLN A 78 19.02 4.77 2.86
C GLN A 78 18.01 3.62 2.98
N LEU A 79 16.80 3.74 2.42
CA LEU A 79 15.75 2.73 2.59
C LEU A 79 16.16 1.36 2.04
N ARG A 80 16.85 1.31 0.89
CA ARG A 80 17.39 0.05 0.35
C ARG A 80 18.39 -0.60 1.30
N LYS A 81 19.18 0.19 2.03
CA LYS A 81 20.17 -0.34 2.98
C LYS A 81 19.50 -0.86 4.26
N VAL A 82 18.40 -0.23 4.70
CA VAL A 82 17.68 -0.68 5.90
C VAL A 82 16.77 -1.89 5.64
N SER A 83 16.29 -2.03 4.41
CA SER A 83 15.32 -3.07 3.99
C SER A 83 15.70 -4.51 4.40
N PRO A 84 16.95 -4.98 4.24
CA PRO A 84 17.35 -6.31 4.72
C PRO A 84 17.17 -6.49 6.24
N PHE A 85 17.50 -5.47 7.04
CA PHE A 85 17.36 -5.54 8.50
C PHE A 85 15.89 -5.56 8.92
N VAL A 86 15.03 -4.79 8.25
CA VAL A 86 13.57 -4.81 8.48
C VAL A 86 13.01 -6.20 8.14
N ARG A 87 13.42 -6.78 7.01
CA ARG A 87 13.01 -8.14 6.62
C ARG A 87 13.44 -9.21 7.63
N GLU A 88 14.67 -9.13 8.13
CA GLU A 88 15.17 -10.03 9.18
C GLU A 88 14.39 -9.88 10.48
N LEU A 89 14.07 -8.64 10.88
CA LEU A 89 13.26 -8.36 12.06
C LEU A 89 11.84 -8.93 11.91
N CYS A 90 11.19 -8.72 10.76
CA CYS A 90 9.89 -9.32 10.47
C CYS A 90 9.95 -10.85 10.58
N LYS A 91 10.98 -11.48 9.98
CA LYS A 91 11.18 -12.94 10.06
C LYS A 91 11.37 -13.42 11.50
N LYS A 92 12.14 -12.69 12.32
CA LYS A 92 12.40 -13.04 13.73
C LYS A 92 11.13 -13.03 14.58
N HIS A 93 10.19 -12.15 14.28
CA HIS A 93 8.97 -11.94 15.06
C HIS A 93 7.71 -12.51 14.41
N ASP A 94 7.87 -13.34 13.37
CA ASP A 94 6.76 -13.94 12.60
C ASP A 94 5.78 -12.88 12.03
N LEU A 95 6.33 -11.76 11.57
CA LEU A 95 5.58 -10.67 10.97
C LEU A 95 5.66 -10.71 9.44
N PRO A 96 4.60 -10.29 8.73
CA PRO A 96 4.62 -10.26 7.28
C PRO A 96 5.63 -9.22 6.77
N TYR A 97 6.44 -9.62 5.79
CA TYR A 97 7.21 -8.71 4.94
C TYR A 97 6.80 -9.01 3.50
N ARG A 98 5.92 -8.19 2.92
CA ARG A 98 5.42 -8.40 1.56
C ARG A 98 6.20 -7.52 0.59
N SER A 99 6.91 -8.15 -0.33
CA SER A 99 7.56 -7.46 -1.44
C SER A 99 7.19 -8.17 -2.73
N LEU A 100 6.51 -7.47 -3.63
CA LEU A 100 5.98 -8.03 -4.88
C LEU A 100 6.66 -7.38 -6.07
N SER A 101 6.79 -8.09 -7.19
CA SER A 101 7.13 -7.41 -8.44
C SER A 101 6.03 -6.42 -8.83
N PHE A 102 6.40 -5.44 -9.65
CA PHE A 102 5.43 -4.45 -10.15
C PHE A 102 4.22 -5.11 -10.84
N TYR A 103 4.47 -6.18 -11.60
CA TYR A 103 3.41 -6.93 -12.26
C TYR A 103 2.48 -7.62 -11.26
N GLU A 104 3.04 -8.34 -10.29
CA GLU A 104 2.27 -9.04 -9.26
C GLU A 104 1.41 -8.08 -8.45
N ALA A 105 1.95 -6.92 -8.06
CA ALA A 105 1.20 -5.91 -7.32
C ALA A 105 -0.01 -5.38 -8.11
N ASN A 106 0.14 -5.16 -9.42
CA ASN A 106 -0.97 -4.75 -10.29
C ASN A 106 -2.04 -5.85 -10.39
N VAL A 107 -1.62 -7.10 -10.59
CA VAL A 107 -2.53 -8.25 -10.62
C VAL A 107 -3.29 -8.36 -9.30
N GLN A 108 -2.61 -8.20 -8.17
CA GLN A 108 -3.24 -8.27 -6.85
C GLN A 108 -4.24 -7.13 -6.66
N THR A 109 -3.89 -5.92 -7.06
CA THR A 109 -4.80 -4.76 -6.99
C THR A 109 -6.08 -4.98 -7.80
N ILE A 110 -5.96 -5.48 -9.03
CA ILE A 110 -7.13 -5.78 -9.88
C ILE A 110 -7.99 -6.90 -9.26
N LYS A 111 -7.36 -7.94 -8.69
CA LYS A 111 -8.08 -9.00 -7.97
C LYS A 111 -8.84 -8.45 -6.77
N THR A 112 -8.21 -7.64 -5.93
CA THR A 112 -8.86 -6.98 -4.77
C THR A 112 -10.06 -6.14 -5.22
N LEU A 113 -9.93 -5.36 -6.29
CA LEU A 113 -11.03 -4.57 -6.84
C LEU A 113 -12.18 -5.46 -7.34
N ARG A 114 -11.85 -6.56 -8.02
CA ARG A 114 -12.84 -7.54 -8.50
C ARG A 114 -13.59 -8.18 -7.34
N ASP A 115 -12.88 -8.61 -6.30
CA ASP A 115 -13.47 -9.26 -5.12
C ASP A 115 -14.38 -8.29 -4.38
N ALA A 116 -13.96 -7.03 -4.20
CA ALA A 116 -14.79 -5.98 -3.63
C ALA A 116 -16.07 -5.73 -4.46
N ALA A 117 -15.95 -5.68 -5.80
CA ALA A 117 -17.10 -5.52 -6.68
C ALA A 117 -18.08 -6.71 -6.60
N LEU A 118 -17.56 -7.94 -6.48
CA LEU A 118 -18.39 -9.14 -6.31
C LEU A 118 -19.11 -9.14 -4.96
N GLN A 119 -18.42 -8.76 -3.88
CA GLN A 119 -19.02 -8.61 -2.55
C GLN A 119 -20.11 -7.53 -2.55
N ALA A 120 -19.88 -6.38 -3.19
CA ALA A 120 -20.86 -5.30 -3.27
C ALA A 120 -22.11 -5.68 -4.09
N ARG A 121 -21.98 -6.61 -5.04
CA ARG A 121 -23.10 -7.13 -5.84
C ARG A 121 -23.92 -8.17 -5.08
N ASP A 122 -23.32 -8.84 -4.11
CA ASP A 122 -24.00 -9.83 -3.28
C ASP A 122 -24.89 -9.14 -2.22
N LEU A 123 -26.15 -8.93 -2.59
CA LEU A 123 -27.16 -8.32 -1.72
C LEU A 123 -27.58 -9.22 -0.54
N THR A 124 -27.14 -10.48 -0.51
CA THR A 124 -27.43 -11.39 0.60
C THR A 124 -26.49 -11.16 1.79
N ASN A 125 -25.33 -10.53 1.55
CA ASN A 125 -24.39 -10.17 2.58
C ASN A 125 -24.58 -8.69 2.94
N PRO A 126 -25.22 -8.36 4.09
CA PRO A 126 -25.47 -6.98 4.43
C PRO A 126 -24.14 -6.22 4.53
N VAL A 127 -24.06 -5.05 3.88
CA VAL A 127 -22.90 -4.15 4.03
C VAL A 127 -22.65 -3.97 5.53
N LEU A 128 -21.39 -4.18 5.95
CA LEU A 128 -20.96 -3.98 7.33
C LEU A 128 -21.40 -2.58 7.77
N LYS A 129 -22.48 -2.50 8.54
CA LYS A 129 -22.97 -1.27 9.18
C LYS A 129 -22.02 -0.90 10.31
N ASN A 130 -20.86 -0.37 9.95
CA ASN A 130 -19.88 0.18 10.87
C ASN A 130 -19.93 1.72 10.81
N LEU A 131 -19.15 2.39 11.67
CA LEU A 131 -19.08 3.84 11.72
C LEU A 131 -18.67 4.48 10.37
N LEU A 132 -17.93 3.74 9.53
CA LEU A 132 -17.56 4.20 8.19
C LEU A 132 -18.79 4.21 7.27
N TRP A 133 -19.61 3.16 7.31
CA TRP A 133 -20.88 3.09 6.60
C TRP A 133 -21.86 4.17 7.08
N GLU A 134 -21.93 4.39 8.39
CA GLU A 134 -22.75 5.46 8.96
C GLU A 134 -22.27 6.84 8.49
N ALA A 135 -20.96 7.12 8.55
CA ALA A 135 -20.38 8.38 8.09
C ALA A 135 -20.66 8.66 6.59
N VAL A 136 -20.61 7.63 5.73
CA VAL A 136 -20.89 7.76 4.29
C VAL A 136 -22.39 7.96 4.01
N ASN A 137 -23.27 7.44 4.88
CA ASN A 137 -24.73 7.53 4.73
C ASN A 137 -25.39 8.56 5.66
N THR A 138 -24.61 9.34 6.41
CA THR A 138 -25.14 10.50 7.13
C THR A 138 -25.63 11.52 6.10
N HIS A 139 -26.95 11.62 5.97
CA HIS A 139 -27.58 12.73 5.26
C HIS A 139 -27.34 13.99 6.10
N GLY A 140 -26.57 14.94 5.55
CA GLY A 140 -26.44 16.29 6.11
C GLY A 140 -27.73 17.07 6.02
#